data_AF-A0A928Z2M9-F1
#
_entry.id   AF-A0A928Z2M9-F1
#
_cell.length_a   1.000
_cell.length_b   1.000
_cell.length_c   1.000
_cell.angle_alpha   90.00
_cell.angle_beta   90.00
_cell.angle_gamma   90.00
#
_symmetry.space_group_name_H-M   'P 1'
#
loop_
_entity.id
_entity.type
_entity.pdbx_description
1 polymer ?
#
loop_
_entity_poly.entity_id
_entity_poly.type
_entity_poly.pdbx_seq_one_letter_code
_entity_poly.pdbx_strand_id
1 'polypeptide(L)' 'QTDQPNGQPRRCLDTTRAKERFGFEAQVGFEEGMKRTIAWYRENAA' A
#
# COMPACT_ATOMS: atom_id res chain seq x y z
N GLN A 1 -19.65 -14.69 -11.43
CA GLN A 1 -19.01 -14.75 -10.10
C GLN A 1 -17.74 -15.57 -10.28
N THR A 2 -16.61 -15.13 -9.74
CA THR A 2 -15.35 -15.91 -9.81
C THR A 2 -15.33 -16.91 -8.67
N ASP A 3 -15.12 -18.19 -8.98
CA ASP A 3 -15.19 -19.33 -8.05
C ASP A 3 -14.06 -19.37 -6.99
N GLN A 4 -13.25 -18.32 -6.91
CA GLN A 4 -12.08 -18.26 -6.03
C GLN A 4 -12.37 -17.42 -4.79
N PRO A 5 -11.81 -17.77 -3.62
CA PRO A 5 -11.99 -16.99 -2.41
C PRO A 5 -11.39 -15.59 -2.60
N ASN A 6 -12.24 -14.56 -2.50
CA ASN A 6 -11.85 -13.15 -2.59
C ASN A 6 -11.18 -12.66 -1.30
N GLY A 7 -10.15 -13.37 -0.83
CA GLY A 7 -9.34 -13.02 0.34
C GLY A 7 -10.12 -12.43 1.51
N GLN A 8 -9.53 -11.40 2.13
CA GLN A 8 -10.26 -10.55 3.07
C GLN A 8 -10.68 -9.27 2.33
N PRO A 9 -11.99 -8.97 2.19
CA PRO A 9 -12.47 -7.88 1.35
C PRO A 9 -11.92 -6.49 1.74
N ARG A 10 -11.54 -6.31 3.00
CA ARG A 10 -10.90 -5.10 3.50
C ARG A 10 -9.80 -5.46 4.50
N ARG A 11 -8.64 -4.84 4.35
CA ARG A 11 -7.54 -4.88 5.32
C ARG A 11 -7.20 -3.46 5.72
N CYS A 12 -7.32 -3.17 7.02
CA CYS A 12 -6.86 -1.94 7.63
C CYS A 12 -5.98 -2.33 8.81
N LEU A 13 -4.67 -2.12 8.69
CA LEU A 13 -3.73 -2.47 9.74
C LEU A 13 -3.72 -1.36 10.79
N ASP A 14 -3.87 -1.73 12.05
CA ASP A 14 -3.53 -0.85 13.15
C ASP A 14 -2.01 -0.72 13.23
N THR A 15 -1.50 0.50 13.08
CA THR A 15 -0.07 0.81 13.07
C THR A 15 0.42 1.40 14.40
N THR A 16 -0.45 1.48 15.42
CA THR A 16 -0.14 2.09 16.72
C THR A 16 1.12 1.48 17.35
N ARG A 17 1.24 0.15 17.36
CA ARG A 17 2.43 -0.54 17.92
C ARG A 17 3.71 -0.21 17.16
N ALA A 18 3.63 0.00 15.85
CA ALA A 18 4.79 0.33 15.04
C ALA A 18 5.28 1.76 15.34
N LYS A 19 4.34 2.69 15.49
CA LYS A 19 4.62 4.06 15.93
C LYS A 19 5.22 4.10 17.34
N GLU A 20 4.62 3.41 18.31
CA GLU A 20 5.09 3.42 19.70
C GLU A 20 6.48 2.81 19.88
N ARG A 21 6.74 1.68 19.23
CA ARG A 21 7.97 0.90 19.46
C ARG A 21 9.13 1.32 18.57
N PHE A 22 8.83 1.85 17.40
CA PHE A 22 9.84 2.14 16.37
C PHE A 22 9.79 3.58 15.86
N GLY A 23 8.87 4.42 16.36
CA GLY A 23 8.65 5.76 15.80
C GLY A 23 8.19 5.72 14.33
N PHE A 24 7.70 4.56 13.86
CA PHE A 24 7.39 4.36 12.46
C PHE A 24 6.05 5.01 12.10
N GLU A 25 6.07 5.84 11.07
CA GLU A 25 4.88 6.40 10.42
C GLU A 25 5.06 6.38 8.91
N ALA A 26 3.99 6.06 8.18
CA ALA A 26 4.01 6.13 6.72
C ALA A 26 4.13 7.59 6.28
N GLN A 27 5.20 7.92 5.57
CA GLN A 27 5.49 9.29 5.14
C GLN A 27 4.88 9.63 3.77
N VAL A 28 4.51 8.61 2.99
CA VAL A 28 4.01 8.77 1.63
C VAL A 28 2.51 8.48 1.61
N GLY A 29 1.71 9.47 1.23
CA GLY A 29 0.28 9.31 1.04
C GLY A 29 -0.06 8.44 -0.16
N PHE A 30 -1.27 7.87 -0.18
CA PHE A 30 -1.70 6.94 -1.23
C PHE A 30 -1.57 7.52 -2.64
N GLU A 31 -2.12 8.71 -2.88
CA GLU A 31 -2.11 9.33 -4.21
C GLU A 31 -0.68 9.61 -4.72
N GLU A 32 0.18 10.09 -3.83
CA GLU A 32 1.59 10.35 -4.15
C GLU A 32 2.33 9.06 -4.47
N GLY A 33 2.15 8.02 -3.64
CA GLY A 33 2.73 6.70 -3.89
C GLY A 33 2.27 6.10 -5.21
N MET A 34 0.99 6.27 -5.57
CA MET A 34 0.43 5.81 -6.84
C MET A 34 1.06 6.53 -8.04
N LYS A 35 1.19 7.86 -7.97
CA LYS A 35 1.82 8.64 -9.04
C LYS A 35 3.27 8.20 -9.28
N ARG A 36 4.06 8.07 -8.21
CA ARG A 36 5.46 7.60 -8.29
C ARG A 36 5.56 6.20 -8.90
N THR A 37 4.70 5.30 -8.45
CA THR A 37 4.66 3.91 -8.95
C THR A 37 4.33 3.86 -10.45
N ILE A 38 3.32 4.62 -10.89
CA ILE A 38 2.93 4.68 -12.30
C ILE A 38 4.03 5.28 -13.18
N ALA A 39 4.66 6.36 -12.72
CA ALA A 39 5.76 7.00 -13.44
C ALA A 39 6.92 6.03 -13.64
N TRP A 40 7.37 5.40 -12.55
CA TRP A 40 8.42 4.38 -12.61
C TRP A 40 8.06 3.24 -13.56
N TYR A 41 6.83 2.71 -13.48
CA TYR A 41 6.40 1.63 -14.36
C TYR A 41 6.45 2.03 -15.84
N ARG A 42 5.98 3.24 -16.19
CA ARG A 42 6.02 3.73 -17.57
C ARG A 42 7.44 3.90 -18.11
N GLU A 43 8.38 4.26 -17.25
CA GLU A 43 9.79 4.43 -17.61
C GLU A 43 10.54 3.09 -17.78
N ASN A 44 10.06 2.03 -17.12
CA ASN A 44 10.76 0.74 -17.02
C ASN A 44 10.02 -0.43 -17.68
N ALA A 45 8.81 -0.22 -18.19
CA ALA A 45 8.10 -1.20 -18.98
C ALA A 45 8.75 -1.31 -20.37
N ALA A 46 9.25 -2.51 -20.70
CA ALA A 46 9.80 -2.86 -22.02
C ALA A 46 8.73 -2.84 -23.12
#